data_AF-A0A1G5CJW6-F1
#
_entry.id   AF-A0A1G5CJW6-F1
#
_cell.length_a   1.000
_cell.length_b   1.000
_cell.length_c   1.000
_cell.angle_alpha   90.00
_cell.angle_beta   90.00
_cell.angle_gamma   90.00
#
_symmetry.space_group_name_H-M   'P 1'
#
loop_
_entity.id
_entity.type
_entity.pdbx_description
1 polymer ?
#
loop_
_entity_poly.entity_id
_entity_poly.type
_entity_poly.pdbx_seq_one_letter_code
_entity_poly.pdbx_strand_id
1 'polypeptide(L)'
;MAVTIGKDVDAETIVEMGAVGDGFSVAQGLARLVVLGDGQAIYKAGLRWEGFDVDKGLTAVIGLRDAESLYRCGWMWQGFDYERGMEALFSWAGPRHIYLAGLNWKTFDAVRGLEALTRAGDPEQICYAGYHWKRFDYGQGMRSLLEMRSPEHLYKAGTRWPLFDYAAAWEVMEKQVAEGEKWRDEAFENSAWKQALRCIWLRKLNHASKVPMPEGALKVKRQGGSWSL
;
A
#
# COMPACT_ATOMS: atom_id res chain seq x y z
N MET A 1 -3.64 -29.19 -35.04
CA MET A 1 -2.98 -28.10 -35.79
C MET A 1 -2.84 -26.94 -34.83
N ALA A 2 -1.68 -26.30 -34.73
CA ALA A 2 -1.51 -25.15 -33.83
C ALA A 2 -2.29 -23.94 -34.36
N VAL A 3 -3.09 -23.30 -33.50
CA VAL A 3 -3.81 -22.07 -33.85
C VAL A 3 -2.78 -20.95 -33.96
N THR A 4 -2.67 -20.34 -35.14
CA THR A 4 -1.76 -19.21 -35.35
C THR A 4 -2.43 -17.92 -34.93
N ILE A 5 -1.81 -17.17 -34.02
CA ILE A 5 -2.32 -15.86 -33.59
C ILE A 5 -2.00 -14.83 -34.67
N GLY A 6 -3.04 -14.31 -35.31
CA GLY A 6 -2.90 -13.26 -36.33
C GLY A 6 -2.32 -11.97 -35.75
N LYS A 7 -1.68 -11.15 -36.59
CA LYS A 7 -1.08 -9.88 -36.16
C LYS A 7 -2.13 -8.86 -35.69
N ASP A 8 -3.35 -8.92 -36.22
CA ASP A 8 -4.39 -7.93 -35.92
C ASP A 8 -5.32 -8.33 -34.77
N VAL A 9 -5.04 -9.46 -34.11
CA VAL A 9 -5.82 -9.94 -32.97
C VAL A 9 -5.48 -9.14 -31.72
N ASP A 10 -6.50 -8.58 -31.06
CA ASP A 10 -6.35 -7.82 -29.82
C ASP A 10 -6.04 -8.71 -28.61
N ALA A 11 -5.64 -8.05 -27.51
CA ALA A 11 -5.19 -8.73 -26.30
C ALA A 11 -6.29 -9.57 -25.62
N GLU A 12 -7.54 -9.10 -25.62
CA GLU A 12 -8.64 -9.83 -24.98
C GLU A 12 -8.97 -11.11 -25.74
N THR A 13 -9.02 -11.02 -27.07
CA THR A 13 -9.24 -12.18 -27.94
C THR A 13 -8.14 -13.22 -27.73
N ILE A 14 -6.87 -12.81 -27.58
CA ILE A 14 -5.76 -13.73 -27.28
C ILE A 14 -5.96 -14.41 -25.93
N VAL A 15 -6.40 -13.67 -24.90
CA VAL A 15 -6.69 -14.22 -23.57
C VAL A 15 -7.82 -15.26 -23.66
N GLU A 16 -8.88 -14.99 -24.41
CA GLU A 16 -9.98 -15.92 -24.62
C GLU A 16 -9.56 -17.18 -25.36
N MET A 17 -8.79 -17.04 -26.44
CA MET A 17 -8.25 -18.18 -27.20
C MET A 17 -7.44 -19.12 -26.30
N GLY A 18 -6.57 -18.59 -25.44
CA GLY A 18 -5.79 -19.41 -24.52
C GLY A 18 -6.60 -20.02 -23.38
N ALA A 19 -7.76 -19.45 -23.03
CA ALA A 19 -8.66 -20.03 -22.03
C ALA A 19 -9.48 -21.21 -22.58
N VAL A 20 -9.71 -21.29 -23.90
CA VAL A 20 -10.40 -22.42 -24.54
C VAL A 20 -9.47 -23.62 -24.73
N GLY A 21 -8.16 -23.39 -24.92
CA GLY A 21 -7.11 -24.40 -24.81
C GLY A 21 -6.87 -25.28 -26.05
N ASP A 22 -7.80 -25.40 -27.00
CA ASP A 22 -7.59 -26.30 -28.16
C ASP A 22 -6.58 -25.74 -29.17
N GLY A 23 -5.41 -26.38 -29.24
CA GLY A 23 -4.33 -26.02 -30.16
C GLY A 23 -3.64 -24.67 -29.89
N PHE A 24 -3.91 -24.02 -28.75
CA PHE A 24 -3.31 -22.73 -28.40
C PHE A 24 -1.90 -22.90 -27.81
N SER A 25 -0.93 -22.17 -28.35
CA SER A 25 0.41 -22.12 -27.77
C SER A 25 0.50 -21.02 -26.72
N VAL A 26 0.49 -21.39 -25.44
CA VAL A 26 0.66 -20.49 -24.27
C VAL A 26 1.87 -19.58 -24.43
N ALA A 27 3.00 -20.13 -24.88
CA ALA A 27 4.24 -19.38 -25.06
C ALA A 27 4.12 -18.30 -26.15
N GLN A 28 3.50 -18.64 -27.30
CA GLN A 28 3.27 -17.68 -28.38
C GLN A 28 2.22 -16.63 -27.98
N GLY A 29 1.17 -17.04 -27.26
CA GLY A 29 0.18 -16.15 -26.68
C GLY A 29 0.80 -15.11 -25.77
N LEU A 30 1.60 -15.54 -24.80
CA LEU A 30 2.27 -14.64 -23.87
C LEU A 30 3.22 -13.69 -24.61
N ALA A 31 4.03 -14.21 -25.54
CA ALA A 31 4.91 -13.37 -26.36
C ALA A 31 4.12 -12.29 -27.14
N ARG A 32 2.92 -12.63 -27.65
CA ARG A 32 2.07 -11.66 -28.34
C ARG A 32 1.53 -10.61 -27.39
N LEU A 33 1.06 -10.99 -26.21
CA LEU A 33 0.58 -10.04 -25.20
C LEU A 33 1.68 -9.06 -24.75
N VAL A 34 2.92 -9.53 -24.64
CA VAL A 34 4.09 -8.66 -24.37
C VAL A 34 4.29 -7.62 -25.47
N VAL A 35 4.21 -8.04 -26.74
CA VAL A 35 4.34 -7.11 -27.87
C VAL A 35 3.21 -6.08 -27.90
N LEU A 36 2.00 -6.46 -27.48
CA LEU A 36 0.88 -5.53 -27.34
C LEU A 36 1.02 -4.59 -26.14
N GLY A 37 1.93 -4.89 -25.21
CA GLY A 37 2.19 -4.06 -24.03
C GLY A 37 1.05 -4.07 -23.00
N ASP A 38 0.20 -5.09 -23.01
CA ASP A 38 -0.99 -5.15 -22.16
C ASP A 38 -0.74 -6.00 -20.90
N GLY A 39 -0.32 -5.33 -19.82
CA GLY A 39 -0.08 -5.97 -18.52
C GLY A 39 -1.33 -6.62 -17.93
N GLN A 40 -2.51 -6.03 -18.16
CA GLN A 40 -3.77 -6.56 -17.65
C GLN A 40 -4.14 -7.86 -18.35
N ALA A 41 -3.93 -7.95 -19.67
CA ALA A 41 -4.12 -9.17 -20.41
C ALA A 41 -3.15 -10.27 -19.97
N ILE A 42 -1.88 -9.93 -19.70
CA ILE A 42 -0.91 -10.90 -19.15
C ILE A 42 -1.37 -11.41 -17.78
N TYR A 43 -1.83 -10.51 -16.89
CA TYR A 43 -2.43 -10.89 -15.61
C TYR A 43 -3.59 -11.88 -15.78
N LYS A 44 -4.55 -11.57 -16.69
CA LYS A 44 -5.70 -12.44 -16.97
C LYS A 44 -5.28 -13.80 -17.53
N ALA A 45 -4.28 -13.81 -18.42
CA ALA A 45 -3.72 -15.05 -18.98
C ALA A 45 -3.20 -15.96 -17.88
N GLY A 46 -2.45 -15.43 -16.90
CA GLY A 46 -1.95 -16.20 -15.76
C GLY A 46 -3.02 -16.77 -14.82
N LEU A 47 -4.27 -16.30 -14.91
CA LEU A 47 -5.42 -16.88 -14.20
C LEU A 47 -6.19 -17.92 -15.00
N ARG A 48 -6.14 -17.85 -16.33
CA ARG A 48 -7.06 -18.59 -17.21
C ARG A 48 -6.39 -19.67 -18.05
N TRP A 49 -5.11 -19.52 -18.36
CA TRP A 49 -4.41 -20.42 -19.28
C TRP A 49 -3.83 -21.61 -18.53
N GLU A 50 -4.20 -22.81 -18.97
CA GLU A 50 -3.55 -24.04 -18.49
C GLU A 50 -2.08 -24.07 -18.93
N GLY A 51 -1.17 -24.40 -18.00
CA GLY A 51 0.27 -24.42 -18.29
C GLY A 51 0.92 -23.04 -18.41
N PHE A 52 0.28 -21.97 -17.92
CA PHE A 52 0.89 -20.64 -17.89
C PHE A 52 2.20 -20.62 -17.09
N ASP A 53 3.25 -20.10 -17.72
CA ASP A 53 4.56 -19.92 -17.10
C ASP A 53 4.58 -18.62 -16.27
N VAL A 54 4.29 -18.76 -14.97
CA VAL A 54 4.19 -17.65 -14.02
C VAL A 54 5.47 -16.82 -13.95
N ASP A 55 6.63 -17.45 -14.08
CA ASP A 55 7.93 -16.77 -14.04
C ASP A 55 8.12 -15.84 -15.24
N LYS A 56 7.81 -16.33 -16.45
CA LYS A 56 7.83 -15.51 -17.66
C LYS A 56 6.76 -14.42 -17.63
N GLY A 57 5.56 -14.75 -17.14
CA GLY A 57 4.49 -13.78 -16.95
C GLY A 57 4.90 -12.64 -16.03
N LEU A 58 5.54 -12.95 -14.90
CA LEU A 58 6.02 -11.95 -13.94
C LEU A 58 7.12 -11.08 -14.56
N THR A 59 8.07 -11.70 -15.26
CA THR A 59 9.14 -10.98 -15.99
C THR A 59 8.55 -9.99 -16.98
N ALA A 60 7.52 -10.40 -17.73
CA ALA A 60 6.83 -9.54 -18.68
C ALA A 60 6.14 -8.35 -17.99
N VAL A 61 5.35 -8.58 -16.94
CA VAL A 61 4.64 -7.51 -16.21
C VAL A 61 5.63 -6.51 -15.59
N ILE A 62 6.73 -6.99 -15.02
CA ILE A 62 7.80 -6.12 -14.50
C ILE A 62 8.42 -5.29 -15.63
N GLY A 63 8.70 -5.92 -16.78
CA GLY A 63 9.28 -5.24 -17.95
C GLY A 63 8.38 -4.14 -18.52
N LEU A 64 7.05 -4.32 -18.44
CA LEU A 64 6.06 -3.31 -18.83
C LEU A 64 5.90 -2.18 -17.79
N ARG A 65 6.43 -2.37 -16.57
CA ARG A 65 6.29 -1.44 -15.43
C ARG A 65 4.83 -1.10 -15.11
N ASP A 66 3.93 -2.08 -15.28
CA ASP A 66 2.52 -1.94 -14.92
C ASP A 66 2.31 -2.30 -13.44
N ALA A 67 2.24 -1.27 -12.59
CA ALA A 67 2.11 -1.44 -11.14
C ALA A 67 0.80 -2.13 -10.73
N GLU A 68 -0.31 -1.85 -11.43
CA GLU A 68 -1.62 -2.42 -11.10
C GLU A 68 -1.62 -3.92 -11.42
N SER A 69 -1.13 -4.29 -12.61
CA SER A 69 -1.02 -5.70 -12.98
C SER A 69 -0.03 -6.44 -12.09
N LEU A 70 1.13 -5.85 -11.76
CA LEU A 70 2.10 -6.45 -10.84
C LEU A 70 1.48 -6.73 -9.47
N TYR A 71 0.77 -5.75 -8.91
CA TYR A 71 0.05 -5.90 -7.65
C TYR A 71 -0.96 -7.06 -7.71
N ARG A 72 -1.78 -7.12 -8.76
CA ARG A 72 -2.81 -8.18 -8.92
C ARG A 72 -2.20 -9.56 -9.11
N CYS A 73 -1.07 -9.67 -9.81
CA CYS A 73 -0.33 -10.91 -9.95
C CYS A 73 0.09 -11.44 -8.56
N GLY A 74 0.69 -10.61 -7.72
CA GLY A 74 1.10 -11.01 -6.36
C GLY A 74 -0.05 -11.40 -5.44
N TRP A 75 -1.25 -10.86 -5.71
CA TRP A 75 -2.44 -11.22 -4.95
C TRP A 75 -3.05 -12.54 -5.41
N MET A 76 -3.12 -12.79 -6.72
CA MET A 76 -3.98 -13.84 -7.28
C MET A 76 -3.23 -15.03 -7.90
N TRP A 77 -2.00 -14.86 -8.40
CA TRP A 77 -1.28 -15.95 -9.06
C TRP A 77 -0.74 -16.97 -8.06
N GLN A 78 -0.91 -18.25 -8.38
CA GLN A 78 -0.23 -19.33 -7.66
C GLN A 78 1.23 -19.41 -8.11
N GLY A 79 2.16 -19.58 -7.17
CA GLY A 79 3.60 -19.63 -7.49
C GLY A 79 4.24 -18.26 -7.79
N PHE A 80 3.57 -17.15 -7.48
CA PHE A 80 4.16 -15.81 -7.61
C PHE A 80 5.43 -15.67 -6.75
N ASP A 81 6.50 -15.16 -7.35
CA ASP A 81 7.74 -14.82 -6.66
C ASP A 81 7.59 -13.46 -5.96
N TYR A 82 7.26 -13.53 -4.66
CA TYR A 82 7.04 -12.34 -3.84
C TYR A 82 8.29 -11.46 -3.69
N GLU A 83 9.49 -12.04 -3.66
CA GLU A 83 10.70 -11.24 -3.48
C GLU A 83 10.96 -10.39 -4.73
N ARG A 84 10.90 -11.01 -5.92
CA ARG A 84 11.07 -10.30 -7.19
C ARG A 84 9.94 -9.30 -7.43
N GLY A 85 8.72 -9.66 -7.05
CA GLY A 85 7.57 -8.76 -7.06
C GLY A 85 7.78 -7.53 -6.17
N MET A 86 8.26 -7.71 -4.94
CA MET A 86 8.54 -6.62 -4.01
C MET A 86 9.69 -5.73 -4.49
N GLU A 87 10.77 -6.30 -5.02
CA GLU A 87 11.89 -5.52 -5.58
C GLU A 87 11.41 -4.58 -6.69
N ALA A 88 10.61 -5.10 -7.62
CA ALA A 88 10.02 -4.29 -8.69
C ALA A 88 9.05 -3.24 -8.12
N LEU A 89 8.15 -3.65 -7.22
CA LEU A 89 7.16 -2.75 -6.64
C LEU A 89 7.80 -1.59 -5.85
N PHE A 90 8.81 -1.87 -5.03
CA PHE A 90 9.46 -0.88 -4.18
C PHE A 90 10.42 0.04 -4.94
N SER A 91 10.86 -0.36 -6.13
CA SER A 91 11.78 0.44 -6.94
C SER A 91 11.06 1.47 -7.81
N TRP A 92 9.85 1.19 -8.30
CA TRP A 92 9.18 2.09 -9.23
C TRP A 92 7.66 2.15 -9.18
N ALA A 93 6.99 1.30 -8.41
CA ALA A 93 5.54 1.41 -8.30
C ALA A 93 5.14 2.59 -7.42
N GLY A 94 3.93 3.08 -7.62
CA GLY A 94 3.36 4.14 -6.81
C GLY A 94 3.12 3.68 -5.35
N PRO A 95 3.09 4.63 -4.40
CA PRO A 95 2.90 4.33 -2.98
C PRO A 95 1.58 3.58 -2.70
N ARG A 96 0.52 3.87 -3.47
CA ARG A 96 -0.75 3.16 -3.38
C ARG A 96 -0.59 1.64 -3.58
N HIS A 97 0.19 1.21 -4.57
CA HIS A 97 0.37 -0.21 -4.85
C HIS A 97 1.23 -0.91 -3.79
N ILE A 98 2.21 -0.21 -3.23
CA ILE A 98 2.99 -0.68 -2.08
C ILE A 98 2.07 -0.92 -0.87
N TYR A 99 1.19 0.05 -0.58
CA TYR A 99 0.17 -0.09 0.47
C TYR A 99 -0.74 -1.30 0.25
N LEU A 100 -1.28 -1.45 -0.97
CA LEU A 100 -2.17 -2.56 -1.32
C LEU A 100 -1.47 -3.92 -1.25
N ALA A 101 -0.21 -4.01 -1.66
CA ALA A 101 0.59 -5.23 -1.52
C ALA A 101 0.74 -5.61 -0.04
N GLY A 102 1.04 -4.65 0.84
CA GLY A 102 1.11 -4.90 2.28
C GLY A 102 -0.20 -5.31 2.94
N LEU A 103 -1.33 -5.04 2.29
CA LEU A 103 -2.65 -5.48 2.72
C LEU A 103 -3.00 -6.89 2.23
N ASN A 104 -2.68 -7.20 0.97
CA ASN A 104 -3.28 -8.34 0.26
C ASN A 104 -2.29 -9.45 -0.13
N TRP A 105 -0.98 -9.18 -0.17
CA TRP A 105 0.00 -10.21 -0.51
C TRP A 105 0.21 -11.18 0.65
N LYS A 106 0.33 -12.48 0.33
CA LYS A 106 0.55 -13.54 1.33
C LYS A 106 1.87 -13.36 2.06
N THR A 107 2.88 -12.90 1.34
CA THR A 107 4.21 -12.56 1.85
C THR A 107 4.51 -11.11 1.50
N PHE A 108 4.78 -10.30 2.52
CA PHE A 108 5.13 -8.90 2.36
C PHE A 108 6.10 -8.47 3.48
N ASP A 109 7.21 -7.85 3.09
CA ASP A 109 8.14 -7.24 4.02
C ASP A 109 7.67 -5.82 4.37
N ALA A 110 6.99 -5.70 5.51
CA ALA A 110 6.44 -4.43 5.98
C ALA A 110 7.52 -3.38 6.30
N VAL A 111 8.75 -3.80 6.66
CA VAL A 111 9.83 -2.85 6.97
C VAL A 111 10.32 -2.22 5.67
N ARG A 112 10.69 -3.04 4.68
CA ARG A 112 11.08 -2.54 3.35
C ARG A 112 9.94 -1.78 2.66
N GLY A 113 8.71 -2.23 2.84
CA GLY A 113 7.52 -1.55 2.32
C GLY A 113 7.35 -0.14 2.90
N LEU A 114 7.54 0.03 4.22
CA LEU A 114 7.46 1.34 4.86
C LEU A 114 8.60 2.27 4.44
N GLU A 115 9.81 1.74 4.25
CA GLU A 115 10.93 2.50 3.68
C GLU A 115 10.61 2.98 2.26
N ALA A 116 10.01 2.12 1.44
CA ALA A 116 9.61 2.46 0.08
C ALA A 116 8.49 3.52 0.06
N LEU A 117 7.47 3.41 0.93
CA LEU A 117 6.45 4.45 1.10
C LEU A 117 7.04 5.80 1.54
N THR A 118 7.99 5.76 2.48
CA THR A 118 8.69 6.96 2.97
C THR A 118 9.44 7.65 1.83
N ARG A 119 10.18 6.88 1.03
CA ARG A 119 10.90 7.40 -0.15
C ARG A 119 9.95 7.95 -1.20
N ALA A 120 8.79 7.33 -1.39
CA ALA A 120 7.77 7.81 -2.32
C ALA A 120 7.09 9.11 -1.88
N GLY A 121 7.24 9.51 -0.61
CA GLY A 121 6.81 10.82 -0.13
C GLY A 121 5.30 10.96 0.05
N ASP A 122 4.57 9.85 0.24
CA ASP A 122 3.11 9.87 0.36
C ASP A 122 2.65 9.61 1.81
N PRO A 123 2.33 10.67 2.57
CA PRO A 123 1.92 10.55 3.95
C PRO A 123 0.57 9.83 4.11
N GLU A 124 -0.29 9.82 3.09
CA GLU A 124 -1.58 9.14 3.15
C GLU A 124 -1.38 7.62 3.24
N GLN A 125 -0.55 7.08 2.35
CA GLN A 125 -0.31 5.64 2.31
C GLN A 125 0.47 5.14 3.53
N ILE A 126 1.36 5.96 4.10
CA ILE A 126 2.02 5.66 5.39
C ILE A 126 0.99 5.62 6.52
N CYS A 127 0.08 6.60 6.56
CA CYS A 127 -0.99 6.67 7.56
C CYS A 127 -1.88 5.41 7.50
N TYR A 128 -2.32 5.03 6.30
CA TYR A 128 -3.14 3.84 6.06
C TYR A 128 -2.41 2.53 6.32
N ALA A 129 -1.12 2.43 5.99
CA ALA A 129 -0.30 1.29 6.36
C ALA A 129 -0.33 1.06 7.89
N GLY A 130 -0.19 2.11 8.69
CA GLY A 130 -0.27 2.02 10.16
C GLY A 130 -1.65 1.58 10.69
N TYR A 131 -2.72 1.77 9.92
CA TYR A 131 -4.06 1.29 10.26
C TYR A 131 -4.24 -0.19 9.92
N HIS A 132 -3.87 -0.56 8.71
CA HIS A 132 -4.36 -1.76 8.06
C HIS A 132 -3.33 -2.87 7.95
N TRP A 133 -2.03 -2.55 7.88
CA TRP A 133 -1.01 -3.60 7.81
C TRP A 133 -0.98 -4.43 9.10
N LYS A 134 -0.73 -5.73 8.92
CA LYS A 134 -0.64 -6.69 10.03
C LYS A 134 0.54 -6.40 10.94
N ARG A 135 1.65 -5.93 10.38
CA ARG A 135 2.86 -5.47 11.06
C ARG A 135 3.20 -4.08 10.53
N PHE A 136 3.51 -3.16 11.44
CA PHE A 136 3.88 -1.79 11.10
C PHE A 136 4.79 -1.24 12.19
N ASP A 137 5.91 -0.62 11.80
CA ASP A 137 6.78 0.10 12.73
C ASP A 137 6.23 1.52 12.93
N TYR A 138 5.48 1.71 14.01
CA TYR A 138 4.91 3.01 14.36
C TYR A 138 5.96 4.08 14.63
N GLY A 139 7.15 3.70 15.12
CA GLY A 139 8.24 4.64 15.37
C GLY A 139 8.82 5.17 14.06
N GLN A 140 9.08 4.29 13.10
CA GLN A 140 9.50 4.67 11.76
C GLN A 140 8.41 5.48 11.04
N GLY A 141 7.16 4.99 11.04
CA GLY A 141 6.05 5.68 10.39
C GLY A 141 5.84 7.09 10.96
N MET A 142 6.01 7.27 12.28
CA MET A 142 5.92 8.57 12.93
C MET A 142 7.01 9.53 12.42
N ARG A 143 8.26 9.07 12.35
CA ARG A 143 9.37 9.88 11.81
C ARG A 143 9.09 10.32 10.39
N SER A 144 8.64 9.40 9.53
CA SER A 144 8.29 9.71 8.14
C SER A 144 7.19 10.78 8.04
N LEU A 145 6.11 10.67 8.83
CA LEU A 145 5.03 11.67 8.82
C LEU A 145 5.48 13.04 9.34
N LEU A 146 6.34 13.07 10.37
CA LEU A 146 6.90 14.30 10.90
C LEU A 146 7.83 15.00 9.89
N GLU A 147 8.65 14.24 9.17
CA GLU A 147 9.54 14.74 8.11
C GLU A 147 8.75 15.34 6.94
N MET A 148 7.66 14.69 6.54
CA MET A 148 6.75 15.18 5.48
C MET A 148 5.89 16.36 5.93
N ARG A 149 5.83 16.65 7.24
CA ARG A 149 5.11 17.77 7.85
C ARG A 149 3.67 17.90 7.37
N SER A 150 2.93 16.79 7.32
CA SER A 150 1.52 16.77 6.90
C SER A 150 0.58 16.79 8.12
N PRO A 151 -0.01 17.95 8.48
CA PRO A 151 -0.89 18.06 9.65
C PRO A 151 -2.08 17.11 9.60
N GLU A 152 -2.67 16.93 8.43
CA GLU A 152 -3.78 16.01 8.18
C GLU A 152 -3.45 14.58 8.60
N HIS A 153 -2.33 14.07 8.09
CA HIS A 153 -1.95 12.68 8.30
C HIS A 153 -1.39 12.44 9.70
N LEU A 154 -0.78 13.45 10.32
CA LEU A 154 -0.42 13.43 11.73
C LEU A 154 -1.67 13.37 12.62
N TYR A 155 -2.68 14.22 12.38
CA TYR A 155 -3.95 14.15 13.11
C TYR A 155 -4.61 12.78 12.94
N LYS A 156 -4.80 12.35 11.69
CA LYS A 156 -5.39 11.05 11.34
C LYS A 156 -4.65 9.91 12.04
N ALA A 157 -3.33 9.85 11.95
CA ALA A 157 -2.51 8.84 12.63
C ALA A 157 -2.74 8.86 14.16
N GLY A 158 -2.74 10.03 14.80
CA GLY A 158 -3.02 10.16 16.23
C GLY A 158 -4.42 9.69 16.64
N THR A 159 -5.40 9.68 15.74
CA THR A 159 -6.73 9.14 16.05
C THR A 159 -6.83 7.62 16.05
N ARG A 160 -5.90 6.92 15.37
CA ARG A 160 -6.07 5.50 15.01
C ARG A 160 -4.85 4.62 15.26
N TRP A 161 -3.65 5.18 15.37
CA TRP A 161 -2.46 4.41 15.66
C TRP A 161 -2.45 4.06 17.16
N PRO A 162 -2.12 2.80 17.52
CA PRO A 162 -1.99 2.38 18.92
C PRO A 162 -0.76 3.00 19.60
N LEU A 163 0.26 3.38 18.84
CA LEU A 163 1.45 4.06 19.34
C LEU A 163 1.65 5.34 18.52
N PHE A 164 1.63 6.49 19.20
CA PHE A 164 1.69 7.79 18.55
C PHE A 164 2.30 8.86 19.45
N ASP A 165 3.17 9.71 18.91
CA ASP A 165 3.77 10.84 19.63
C ASP A 165 2.97 12.13 19.38
N TYR A 166 1.94 12.31 20.20
CA TYR A 166 1.07 13.48 20.13
C TYR A 166 1.82 14.81 20.33
N ALA A 167 2.89 14.83 21.12
CA ALA A 167 3.62 16.05 21.42
C ALA A 167 4.39 16.54 20.19
N ALA A 168 5.14 15.63 19.55
CA ALA A 168 5.86 15.95 18.31
C ALA A 168 4.91 16.31 17.17
N ALA A 169 3.80 15.57 17.02
CA ALA A 169 2.81 15.88 16.00
C ALA A 169 2.14 17.24 16.22
N TRP A 170 1.78 17.57 17.47
CA TRP A 170 1.19 18.86 17.80
C TRP A 170 2.13 20.02 17.47
N GLU A 171 3.42 19.89 17.77
CA GLU A 171 4.41 20.91 17.42
C GLU A 171 4.47 21.18 15.91
N VAL A 172 4.37 20.15 15.08
CA VAL A 172 4.31 20.33 13.62
C VAL A 172 3.01 21.03 13.21
N MET A 173 1.87 20.64 13.78
CA MET A 173 0.58 21.27 13.47
C MET A 173 0.52 22.74 13.92
N GLU A 174 1.18 23.11 15.02
CA GLU A 174 1.31 24.51 15.45
C GLU A 174 2.17 25.34 14.50
N LYS A 175 3.26 24.76 13.96
CA LYS A 175 4.18 25.44 13.04
C LYS A 175 3.57 25.65 11.65
N GLN A 176 2.73 24.73 11.19
CA GLN A 176 2.04 24.82 9.89
C GLN A 176 0.73 25.59 10.06
N VAL A 177 0.81 26.93 10.14
CA VAL A 177 -0.32 27.77 10.57
C VAL A 177 -1.57 27.56 9.72
N ALA A 178 -1.46 27.60 8.39
CA ALA A 178 -2.60 27.51 7.48
C ALA A 178 -3.12 26.07 7.34
N GLU A 179 -2.25 25.13 6.99
CA GLU A 179 -2.66 23.73 6.78
C GLU A 179 -3.03 23.04 8.11
N GLY A 180 -2.45 23.48 9.23
CA GLY A 180 -2.65 22.91 10.55
C GLY A 180 -3.85 23.48 11.31
N GLU A 181 -4.37 24.66 10.96
CA GLU A 181 -5.53 25.28 11.63
C GLU A 181 -6.71 24.30 11.74
N LYS A 182 -7.17 23.79 10.59
CA LYS A 182 -8.26 22.81 10.54
C LYS A 182 -8.02 21.61 11.45
N TRP A 183 -6.81 21.05 11.44
CA TRP A 183 -6.52 19.83 12.18
C TRP A 183 -6.30 20.07 13.67
N ARG A 184 -5.89 21.28 14.06
CA ARG A 184 -5.87 21.70 15.46
C ARG A 184 -7.30 21.83 16.00
N ASP A 185 -8.22 22.38 15.22
CA ASP A 185 -9.64 22.45 15.59
C ASP A 185 -10.24 21.05 15.77
N GLU A 186 -10.03 20.16 14.80
CA GLU A 186 -10.44 18.75 14.87
C GLU A 186 -9.83 18.01 16.08
N ALA A 187 -8.57 18.32 16.44
CA ALA A 187 -7.91 17.76 17.62
C ALA A 187 -8.58 18.20 18.93
N PHE A 188 -9.17 19.39 19.01
CA PHE A 188 -9.96 19.82 20.17
C PHE A 188 -11.32 19.11 20.26
N GLU A 189 -11.84 18.57 19.17
CA GLU A 189 -13.07 17.79 19.17
C GLU A 189 -12.84 16.31 19.45
N ASN A 190 -11.69 15.77 19.03
CA ASN A 190 -11.33 14.37 19.27
C ASN A 190 -10.93 14.10 20.73
N SER A 191 -11.47 13.04 21.34
CA SER A 191 -11.25 12.72 22.76
C SER A 191 -9.80 12.33 23.09
N ALA A 192 -9.15 11.54 22.23
CA ALA A 192 -7.77 11.11 22.44
C ALA A 192 -6.81 12.29 22.33
N TRP A 193 -6.99 13.13 21.31
CA TRP A 193 -6.23 14.35 21.15
C TRP A 193 -6.46 15.33 22.30
N LYS A 194 -7.70 15.59 22.72
CA LYS A 194 -7.99 16.41 23.91
C LYS A 194 -7.24 15.96 25.15
N GLN A 195 -7.24 14.65 25.42
CA GLN A 195 -6.53 14.11 26.57
C GLN A 195 -5.02 14.31 26.44
N ALA A 196 -4.45 14.04 25.26
CA ALA A 196 -3.04 14.25 24.99
C ALA A 196 -2.63 15.72 25.15
N LEU A 197 -3.43 16.65 24.63
CA LEU A 197 -3.20 18.10 24.72
C LEU A 197 -3.21 18.60 26.16
N ARG A 198 -4.16 18.12 26.99
CA ARG A 198 -4.15 18.40 28.43
C ARG A 198 -2.84 17.93 29.07
N CYS A 199 -2.36 16.73 28.75
CA CYS A 199 -1.08 16.24 29.27
C CYS A 199 0.10 17.08 28.79
N ILE A 200 0.13 17.48 27.51
CA ILE A 200 1.18 18.33 26.92
C ILE A 200 1.24 19.68 27.66
N TRP A 201 0.11 20.34 27.87
CA TRP A 201 0.06 21.64 28.54
C TRP A 201 0.38 21.56 30.03
N LEU A 202 -0.11 20.53 30.74
CA LEU A 202 0.23 20.32 32.16
C LEU A 202 1.73 20.11 32.36
N ARG A 203 2.39 19.37 31.45
CA ARG A 203 3.86 19.20 31.49
C ARG A 203 4.61 20.52 31.25
N LYS A 204 4.14 21.36 30.33
CA LYS A 204 4.72 22.70 30.08
C LYS A 204 4.60 23.61 31.30
N LEU A 205 3.46 23.55 32.01
CA LEU A 205 3.20 24.41 33.17
C LEU A 205 3.95 23.98 34.45
N ASN A 206 4.06 22.67 34.70
CA ASN A 206 4.57 22.16 35.98
C ASN A 206 6.06 21.77 35.96
N HIS A 207 6.77 21.93 34.83
CA HIS A 207 8.13 21.40 34.61
C HIS A 207 8.30 19.90 34.97
N ALA A 208 7.20 19.16 35.07
CA ALA A 208 7.17 17.80 35.62
C ALA A 208 6.96 16.79 34.49
N SER A 209 7.97 15.97 34.22
CA SER A 209 7.96 14.92 33.18
C SER A 209 7.05 13.72 33.48
N LYS A 210 6.41 13.67 34.66
CA LYS A 210 5.77 12.45 35.20
C LYS A 210 4.30 12.25 34.83
N VAL A 211 3.65 13.17 34.09
CA VAL A 211 2.25 12.98 33.66
C VAL A 211 2.21 11.95 32.53
N PRO A 212 1.59 10.76 32.66
CA PRO A 212 1.55 9.78 31.59
C PRO A 212 0.74 10.30 30.38
N MET A 213 1.22 10.02 29.17
CA MET A 213 0.48 10.31 27.93
C MET A 213 -0.58 9.22 27.71
N PRO A 214 -1.72 9.54 27.08
CA PRO A 214 -2.65 8.51 26.68
C PRO A 214 -1.97 7.54 25.71
N GLU A 215 -2.22 6.24 25.90
CA GLU A 215 -1.91 5.25 24.87
C GLU A 215 -2.70 5.59 23.60
N GLY A 216 -2.16 5.26 22.43
CA GLY A 216 -2.86 5.47 21.17
C GLY A 216 -4.14 4.63 21.08
N ALA A 217 -4.85 4.72 19.97
CA ALA A 217 -6.09 3.98 19.80
C ALA A 217 -5.85 2.46 19.94
N LEU A 218 -6.40 1.85 20.99
CA LEU A 218 -6.39 0.40 21.14
C LEU A 218 -7.11 -0.22 19.93
N LYS A 219 -6.46 -1.15 19.23
CA LYS A 219 -7.10 -1.95 18.17
C LYS A 219 -8.17 -2.84 18.81
N VAL A 220 -9.37 -2.30 19.03
CA VAL A 220 -10.55 -3.13 19.30
C VAL A 220 -10.85 -3.88 18.01
N LYS A 221 -10.73 -5.23 18.02
CA LYS A 221 -11.16 -6.06 16.89
C LYS A 221 -12.63 -5.76 16.62
N ARG A 222 -12.92 -4.97 15.57
CA ARG A 222 -14.27 -4.86 15.04
C ARG A 222 -14.62 -6.22 14.42
N GLN A 223 -15.55 -6.94 15.04
CA GLN A 223 -16.17 -8.10 14.41
C GLN A 223 -16.88 -7.63 13.15
N GLY A 224 -16.54 -8.21 12.00
CA GLY A 224 -17.34 -8.16 10.78
C GLY A 224 -17.59 -6.77 10.18
N GLY A 225 -16.58 -6.15 9.60
CA GLY A 225 -16.77 -5.03 8.67
C GLY A 225 -16.24 -5.38 7.30
N SER A 226 -17.13 -5.77 6.38
CA SER A 226 -16.83 -5.81 4.94
C SER A 226 -16.57 -4.40 4.46
N TRP A 227 -15.41 -4.15 3.86
CA TRP A 227 -15.11 -2.89 3.19
C TRP A 227 -15.39 -3.06 1.70
N SER A 228 -16.36 -2.32 1.18
CA SER A 228 -16.53 -2.12 -0.26
C SER A 228 -15.37 -1.25 -0.75
N LEU A 229 -14.64 -1.74 -1.76
CA LEU A 229 -13.62 -0.99 -2.50
C LEU A 229 -14.24 0.10 -3.38
#